data_AF-A0A414HRD2-F1
#
_entry.id   AF-A0A414HRD2-F1
#
_cell.length_a   1.000
_cell.length_b   1.000
_cell.length_c   1.000
_cell.angle_alpha   90.00
_cell.angle_beta   90.00
_cell.angle_gamma   90.00
#
_symmetry.space_group_name_H-M   'P 1'
#
loop_
_entity.id
_entity.type
_entity.pdbx_description
1 polymer ?
#
loop_
_entity_poly.entity_id
_entity_poly.type
_entity_poly.pdbx_seq_one_letter_code
_entity_poly.pdbx_strand_id
1 'polypeptide(L)'
;MRENEQLTQNRTTINHREKTIGFVYVLLLFLAVSICCCMIIFWTNSDFDTTRQKDIVLVKVEKIKKFQETQKEYKPVVDSLYNRIYKLKPGINAQYEEEDIKYLLNDLKNTYQNNGWDNRYKVFMHVADFYQMWLTDKKELWSKRENISTFKRNLEECEIGLESKKQDWRSALKK
;
A
#
# COMPACT_ATOMS: atom_id res chain seq x y z
N MET A 1 -90.38 -7.64 36.04
CA MET A 1 -89.48 -6.47 36.01
C MET A 1 -88.03 -6.87 35.73
N ARG A 2 -87.44 -7.82 36.48
CA ARG A 2 -86.08 -8.35 36.24
C ARG A 2 -85.82 -8.97 34.85
N GLU A 3 -86.78 -9.66 34.25
CA GLU A 3 -86.59 -10.26 32.91
C GLU A 3 -86.48 -9.21 31.79
N ASN A 4 -87.21 -8.10 31.87
CA ASN A 4 -87.15 -7.03 30.87
C ASN A 4 -85.83 -6.23 30.95
N GLU A 5 -85.28 -6.07 32.15
CA GLU A 5 -83.94 -5.50 32.37
C GLU A 5 -82.84 -6.43 31.84
N GLN A 6 -82.98 -7.74 32.03
CA GLN A 6 -82.03 -8.72 31.49
C GLN A 6 -82.06 -8.75 29.95
N LEU A 7 -83.23 -8.68 29.31
CA LEU A 7 -83.36 -8.63 27.85
C LEU A 7 -82.77 -7.34 27.24
N THR A 8 -82.98 -6.19 27.86
CA THR A 8 -82.40 -4.91 27.41
C THR A 8 -80.90 -4.84 27.65
N GLN A 9 -80.41 -5.35 28.77
CA GLN A 9 -78.98 -5.49 29.04
C GLN A 9 -78.30 -6.46 28.06
N ASN A 10 -78.93 -7.59 27.73
CA ASN A 10 -78.35 -8.56 26.80
C ASN A 10 -78.34 -8.05 25.34
N ARG A 11 -79.36 -7.27 24.93
CA ARG A 11 -79.39 -6.66 23.58
C ARG A 11 -78.35 -5.55 23.42
N THR A 12 -78.10 -4.77 24.47
CA THR A 12 -77.08 -3.70 24.46
C THR A 12 -75.66 -4.27 24.48
N THR A 13 -75.41 -5.35 25.23
CA THR A 13 -74.12 -6.05 25.22
C THR A 13 -73.82 -6.74 23.89
N ILE A 14 -74.82 -7.35 23.24
CA ILE A 14 -74.68 -7.95 21.90
C ILE A 14 -74.34 -6.88 20.84
N ASN A 15 -75.07 -5.75 20.81
CA ASN A 15 -74.81 -4.65 19.86
C ASN A 15 -73.42 -4.01 20.04
N HIS A 16 -72.98 -3.81 21.29
CA HIS A 16 -71.62 -3.31 21.56
C HIS A 16 -70.56 -4.30 21.09
N ARG A 17 -70.77 -5.60 21.33
CA ARG A 17 -69.86 -6.67 20.92
C ARG A 17 -69.73 -6.77 19.40
N GLU A 18 -70.83 -6.64 18.65
CA GLU A 18 -70.82 -6.62 17.17
C GLU A 18 -70.04 -5.42 16.62
N LYS A 19 -70.22 -4.23 17.20
CA LYS A 19 -69.45 -3.02 16.83
C LYS A 19 -67.96 -3.17 17.11
N THR A 20 -67.60 -3.75 18.26
CA THR A 20 -66.19 -4.02 18.59
C THR A 20 -65.58 -5.04 17.64
N ILE A 21 -66.30 -6.12 17.30
CA ILE A 21 -65.83 -7.13 16.35
C ILE A 21 -65.63 -6.51 14.96
N GLY A 22 -66.58 -5.70 14.48
CA GLY A 22 -66.45 -4.97 13.21
C GLY A 22 -65.25 -4.02 13.20
N PHE A 23 -65.01 -3.28 14.28
CA PHE A 23 -63.85 -2.41 14.42
C PHE A 23 -62.52 -3.21 14.39
N VAL A 24 -62.47 -4.36 15.08
CA VAL A 24 -61.29 -5.24 15.08
C VAL A 24 -61.00 -5.77 13.67
N TYR A 25 -62.01 -6.18 12.89
CA TYR A 25 -61.81 -6.63 11.52
C TYR A 25 -61.26 -5.54 10.61
N VAL A 26 -61.80 -4.32 10.70
CA VAL A 26 -61.31 -3.17 9.91
C VAL A 26 -59.88 -2.82 10.32
N LEU A 27 -59.56 -2.85 11.60
CA LEU A 27 -58.20 -2.60 12.10
C LEU A 27 -57.21 -3.66 11.58
N LEU A 28 -57.59 -4.93 11.61
CA LEU A 28 -56.75 -6.02 11.09
C LEU A 28 -56.51 -5.90 9.59
N LEU A 29 -57.54 -5.57 8.82
CA LEU A 29 -57.40 -5.33 7.37
C LEU A 29 -56.50 -4.12 7.08
N PHE A 30 -56.65 -3.05 7.84
CA PHE A 30 -55.79 -1.86 7.69
C PHE A 30 -54.32 -2.18 7.98
N LEU A 31 -54.04 -2.92 9.06
CA LEU A 31 -52.69 -3.36 9.38
C LEU A 31 -52.12 -4.30 8.29
N ALA A 32 -52.92 -5.26 7.82
CA ALA A 32 -52.49 -6.18 6.76
C ALA A 32 -52.13 -5.43 5.47
N VAL A 33 -52.98 -4.51 5.01
CA VAL A 33 -52.72 -3.69 3.82
C VAL A 33 -51.50 -2.80 4.03
N SER A 34 -51.37 -2.15 5.19
CA SER A 34 -50.21 -1.32 5.51
C SER A 34 -48.92 -2.13 5.47
N ILE A 35 -48.90 -3.33 6.06
CA ILE A 35 -47.73 -4.22 6.03
C ILE A 35 -47.41 -4.63 4.59
N CYS A 36 -48.41 -5.00 3.79
CA CYS A 36 -48.22 -5.33 2.38
C CYS A 36 -47.65 -4.15 1.58
N CYS A 37 -48.18 -2.94 1.77
CA CYS A 37 -47.67 -1.74 1.12
C CYS A 37 -46.22 -1.43 1.54
N CYS A 38 -45.90 -1.51 2.83
CA CYS A 38 -44.54 -1.33 3.33
C CYS A 38 -43.58 -2.37 2.74
N MET A 39 -43.99 -3.63 2.63
CA MET A 39 -43.19 -4.71 2.05
C MET A 39 -42.96 -4.51 0.56
N ILE A 40 -43.97 -4.10 -0.20
CA ILE A 40 -43.83 -3.77 -1.63
C ILE A 40 -42.84 -2.62 -1.79
N ILE A 41 -43.03 -1.49 -1.10
CA ILE A 41 -42.12 -0.34 -1.18
C ILE A 41 -40.69 -0.74 -0.81
N PHE A 42 -40.51 -1.57 0.22
CA PHE A 42 -39.20 -2.04 0.65
C PHE A 42 -38.54 -2.95 -0.40
N TRP A 43 -39.28 -3.86 -1.02
CA TRP A 43 -38.75 -4.72 -2.09
C TRP A 43 -38.42 -3.95 -3.37
N THR A 44 -39.20 -2.92 -3.72
CA THR A 44 -38.91 -2.09 -4.90
C THR A 44 -37.78 -1.08 -4.64
N ASN A 45 -37.61 -0.58 -3.41
CA ASN A 45 -36.56 0.38 -3.02
C ASN A 45 -35.31 -0.25 -2.40
N SER A 46 -35.27 -1.55 -2.10
CA SER A 46 -34.04 -2.26 -1.71
C SER A 46 -33.09 -2.44 -2.91
N ASP A 47 -33.08 -1.41 -3.75
CA ASP A 47 -32.57 -1.33 -5.09
C ASP A 47 -31.15 -1.88 -5.10
N PHE A 48 -30.97 -2.80 -6.03
CA PHE A 48 -29.74 -3.50 -6.39
C PHE A 48 -28.51 -2.56 -6.45
N ASP A 49 -28.73 -1.27 -6.69
CA ASP A 49 -27.70 -0.23 -6.72
C ASP A 49 -27.01 0.04 -5.37
N THR A 50 -27.71 0.00 -4.22
CA THR A 50 -27.03 0.26 -2.93
C THR A 50 -26.10 -0.90 -2.55
N THR A 51 -26.50 -2.13 -2.85
CA THR A 51 -25.66 -3.33 -2.66
C THR A 51 -24.50 -3.33 -3.64
N ARG A 52 -24.73 -3.02 -4.91
CA ARG A 52 -23.68 -2.89 -5.93
C ARG A 52 -22.66 -1.80 -5.61
N GLN A 53 -23.10 -0.66 -5.07
CA GLN A 53 -22.19 0.40 -4.61
C GLN A 53 -21.32 -0.08 -3.43
N LYS A 54 -21.89 -0.83 -2.48
CA LYS A 54 -21.13 -1.45 -1.39
C LYS A 54 -20.09 -2.45 -1.91
N ASP A 55 -20.44 -3.26 -2.91
CA ASP A 55 -19.51 -4.22 -3.52
C ASP A 55 -18.34 -3.52 -4.23
N ILE A 56 -18.61 -2.45 -4.98
CA ILE A 56 -17.56 -1.65 -5.64
C ILE A 56 -16.63 -1.00 -4.59
N VAL A 57 -17.19 -0.49 -3.50
CA VAL A 57 -16.40 0.08 -2.40
C VAL A 57 -15.56 -1.00 -1.71
N LEU A 58 -16.14 -2.18 -1.47
CA LEU A 58 -15.44 -3.30 -0.85
C LEU A 58 -14.21 -3.72 -1.66
N VAL A 59 -14.35 -3.86 -2.98
CA VAL A 59 -13.23 -4.18 -3.89
C VAL A 59 -12.15 -3.09 -3.84
N LYS A 60 -12.52 -1.81 -3.75
CA LYS A 60 -11.53 -0.71 -3.62
C LYS A 60 -10.79 -0.78 -2.28
N VAL A 61 -11.51 -1.02 -1.18
CA VAL A 61 -10.93 -1.16 0.16
C VAL A 61 -9.97 -2.35 0.21
N GLU A 62 -10.35 -3.48 -0.38
CA GLU A 62 -9.49 -4.67 -0.47
C GLU A 62 -8.20 -4.38 -1.25
N LYS A 63 -8.31 -3.69 -2.39
CA LYS A 63 -7.13 -3.25 -3.17
C LYS A 63 -6.23 -2.29 -2.39
N ILE A 64 -6.79 -1.41 -1.56
CA ILE A 64 -6.00 -0.53 -0.68
C ILE A 64 -5.29 -1.35 0.39
N LYS A 65 -6.01 -2.28 1.03
CA LYS A 65 -5.46 -3.12 2.08
C LYS A 65 -4.34 -4.01 1.56
N LYS A 66 -4.52 -4.65 0.40
CA LYS A 66 -3.49 -5.46 -0.25
C LYS A 66 -2.23 -4.64 -0.56
N PHE A 67 -2.40 -3.41 -1.06
CA PHE A 67 -1.27 -2.52 -1.28
C PHE A 67 -0.54 -2.16 0.03
N GLN A 68 -1.28 -1.86 1.10
CA GLN A 68 -0.70 -1.55 2.42
C GLN A 68 0.05 -2.76 3.00
N GLU A 69 -0.46 -3.97 2.80
CA GLU A 69 0.20 -5.21 3.19
C GLU A 69 1.53 -5.38 2.44
N THR A 70 1.52 -5.18 1.11
CA THR A 70 2.76 -5.18 0.32
C THR A 70 3.73 -4.09 0.78
N GLN A 71 3.25 -2.86 1.04
CA GLN A 71 4.11 -1.80 1.56
C GLN A 71 4.77 -2.17 2.89
N LYS A 72 4.01 -2.82 3.79
CA LYS A 72 4.52 -3.27 5.10
C LYS A 72 5.58 -4.36 4.94
N GLU A 73 5.40 -5.27 3.99
CA GLU A 73 6.34 -6.34 3.67
C GLU A 73 7.67 -5.80 3.10
N TYR A 74 7.61 -4.83 2.20
CA TYR A 74 8.80 -4.29 1.52
C TYR A 74 9.50 -3.18 2.30
N LYS A 75 8.86 -2.58 3.31
CA LYS A 75 9.48 -1.58 4.19
C LYS A 75 10.83 -2.03 4.78
N PRO A 76 10.93 -3.20 5.45
CA PRO A 76 12.23 -3.68 5.95
C PRO A 76 13.23 -4.00 4.85
N VAL A 77 12.77 -4.40 3.65
CA VAL A 77 13.64 -4.65 2.49
C VAL A 77 14.31 -3.35 2.05
N VAL A 78 13.54 -2.25 1.95
CA VAL A 78 14.03 -0.92 1.65
C VAL A 78 15.06 -0.44 2.68
N ASP A 79 14.76 -0.60 3.98
CA ASP A 79 15.67 -0.22 5.08
C ASP A 79 16.98 -1.05 5.04
N SER A 80 16.88 -2.34 4.72
CA SER A 80 18.02 -3.23 4.53
C SER A 80 18.86 -2.81 3.32
N LEU A 81 18.22 -2.49 2.20
CA LEU A 81 18.85 -2.06 0.97
C LEU A 81 19.66 -0.77 1.18
N TYR A 82 19.08 0.21 1.90
CA TYR A 82 19.79 1.43 2.29
C TYR A 82 21.08 1.11 3.06
N ASN A 83 20.99 0.26 4.09
CA ASN A 83 22.13 -0.09 4.93
C ASN A 83 23.22 -0.85 4.15
N ARG A 84 22.82 -1.76 3.25
CA ARG A 84 23.74 -2.50 2.38
C ARG A 84 24.47 -1.56 1.43
N ILE A 85 23.75 -0.70 0.72
CA ILE A 85 24.36 0.30 -0.17
C ILE A 85 25.26 1.25 0.62
N TYR A 86 24.86 1.69 1.82
CA TYR A 86 25.66 2.56 2.68
C TYR A 86 26.97 1.91 3.14
N LYS A 87 26.96 0.63 3.51
CA LYS A 87 28.14 -0.10 4.00
C LYS A 87 29.05 -0.62 2.89
N LEU A 88 28.54 -0.76 1.65
CA LEU A 88 29.29 -1.29 0.52
C LEU A 88 30.63 -0.55 0.32
N LYS A 89 31.73 -1.32 0.29
CA LYS A 89 33.08 -0.84 -0.03
C LYS A 89 33.52 -1.41 -1.38
N PRO A 90 33.60 -0.61 -2.46
CA PRO A 90 33.81 -1.12 -3.82
C PRO A 90 35.18 -1.78 -4.11
N GLY A 91 36.12 -1.82 -3.16
CA GLY A 91 37.51 -2.24 -3.40
C GLY A 91 37.80 -3.75 -3.30
N ILE A 92 37.22 -4.47 -2.32
CA ILE A 92 37.51 -5.90 -2.05
C ILE A 92 36.23 -6.50 -1.43
N ASN A 93 35.69 -7.60 -2.00
CA ASN A 93 34.39 -8.25 -1.70
C ASN A 93 33.12 -7.58 -2.30
N ALA A 94 33.26 -6.57 -3.15
CA ALA A 94 32.11 -5.81 -3.65
C ALA A 94 31.18 -6.58 -4.60
N GLN A 95 31.65 -7.61 -5.31
CA GLN A 95 30.84 -8.21 -6.37
C GLN A 95 29.66 -9.02 -5.85
N TYR A 96 29.87 -9.89 -4.86
CA TYR A 96 28.78 -10.66 -4.24
C TYR A 96 27.76 -9.76 -3.55
N GLU A 97 28.23 -8.77 -2.77
CA GLU A 97 27.34 -7.80 -2.11
C GLU A 97 26.56 -6.95 -3.13
N GLU A 98 27.19 -6.59 -4.26
CA GLU A 98 26.56 -5.85 -5.34
C GLU A 98 25.50 -6.68 -6.07
N GLU A 99 25.78 -7.96 -6.33
CA GLU A 99 24.81 -8.87 -6.95
C GLU A 99 23.58 -9.06 -6.07
N ASP A 100 23.76 -9.18 -4.75
CA ASP A 100 22.64 -9.27 -3.81
C ASP A 100 21.82 -7.97 -3.76
N ILE A 101 22.48 -6.80 -3.76
CA ILE A 101 21.77 -5.52 -3.88
C ILE A 101 20.99 -5.45 -5.21
N LYS A 102 21.58 -5.87 -6.34
CA LYS A 102 20.91 -5.89 -7.64
C LYS A 102 19.72 -6.85 -7.66
N TYR A 103 19.83 -8.00 -6.99
CA TYR A 103 18.73 -8.95 -6.86
C TYR A 103 17.54 -8.31 -6.11
N LEU A 104 17.79 -7.69 -4.96
CA LEU A 104 16.76 -7.00 -4.18
C LEU A 104 16.14 -5.83 -4.95
N LEU A 105 16.95 -5.07 -5.70
CA LEU A 105 16.47 -3.99 -6.58
C LEU A 105 15.54 -4.51 -7.67
N ASN A 106 15.89 -5.63 -8.30
CA ASN A 106 15.04 -6.26 -9.32
C ASN A 106 13.74 -6.81 -8.72
N ASP A 107 13.79 -7.35 -7.51
CA ASP A 107 12.60 -7.80 -6.81
C ASP A 107 11.60 -6.66 -6.57
N LEU A 108 12.06 -5.49 -6.10
CA LEU A 108 11.23 -4.28 -5.98
C LEU A 108 10.62 -3.84 -7.33
N LYS A 109 11.38 -3.93 -8.43
CA LYS A 109 10.88 -3.60 -9.77
C LYS A 109 9.80 -4.59 -10.21
N ASN A 110 10.00 -5.87 -9.92
CA ASN A 110 9.04 -6.93 -10.24
C ASN A 110 7.72 -6.75 -9.47
N THR A 111 7.76 -6.21 -8.24
CA THR A 111 6.56 -5.88 -7.46
C THR A 111 5.63 -4.93 -8.25
N TYR A 112 6.20 -3.94 -8.95
CA TYR A 112 5.44 -3.07 -9.84
C TYR A 112 4.98 -3.78 -11.11
N GLN A 113 5.87 -4.51 -11.79
CA GLN A 113 5.53 -5.20 -13.04
C GLN A 113 4.36 -6.19 -12.87
N ASN A 114 4.33 -6.91 -11.75
CA ASN A 114 3.26 -7.85 -11.40
C ASN A 114 1.93 -7.17 -11.04
N ASN A 115 1.96 -5.88 -10.68
CA ASN A 115 0.80 -5.09 -10.28
C ASN A 115 0.64 -3.82 -11.14
N GLY A 116 1.10 -3.84 -12.40
CA GLY A 116 1.21 -2.66 -13.25
C GLY A 116 -0.12 -1.95 -13.59
N TRP A 117 -1.26 -2.60 -13.31
CA TRP A 117 -2.59 -2.02 -13.42
C TRP A 117 -2.91 -1.01 -12.31
N ASP A 118 -2.15 -1.00 -11.20
CA ASP A 118 -2.31 -0.09 -10.07
C ASP A 118 -1.15 0.91 -10.00
N ASN A 119 -1.47 2.18 -10.26
CA ASN A 119 -0.48 3.27 -10.28
C ASN A 119 0.27 3.43 -8.93
N ARG A 120 -0.32 3.00 -7.81
CA ARG A 120 0.30 3.11 -6.49
C ARG A 120 1.55 2.26 -6.35
N TYR A 121 1.63 1.15 -7.08
CA TYR A 121 2.80 0.27 -7.08
C TYR A 121 4.01 0.87 -7.80
N LYS A 122 3.86 1.98 -8.54
CA LYS A 122 5.01 2.69 -9.15
C LYS A 122 6.06 3.12 -8.13
N VAL A 123 5.67 3.32 -6.87
CA VAL A 123 6.60 3.66 -5.80
C VAL A 123 7.73 2.63 -5.66
N PHE A 124 7.46 1.33 -5.84
CA PHE A 124 8.47 0.29 -5.72
C PHE A 124 9.51 0.38 -6.85
N MET A 125 9.05 0.63 -8.07
CA MET A 125 9.93 0.89 -9.22
C MET A 125 10.79 2.15 -9.00
N HIS A 126 10.18 3.26 -8.58
CA HIS A 126 10.92 4.50 -8.34
C HIS A 126 11.95 4.39 -7.22
N VAL A 127 11.62 3.68 -6.13
CA VAL A 127 12.57 3.40 -5.04
C VAL A 127 13.73 2.55 -5.55
N ALA A 128 13.46 1.52 -6.35
CA ALA A 128 14.51 0.70 -6.95
C ALA A 128 15.41 1.52 -7.89
N ASP A 129 14.85 2.36 -8.76
CA ASP A 129 15.63 3.21 -9.67
C ASP A 129 16.48 4.23 -8.91
N PHE A 130 15.92 4.85 -7.87
CA PHE A 130 16.65 5.78 -7.01
C PHE A 130 17.86 5.10 -6.35
N TYR A 131 17.67 3.92 -5.77
CA TYR A 131 18.77 3.19 -5.14
C TYR A 131 19.78 2.63 -6.12
N GLN A 132 19.34 2.22 -7.32
CA GLN A 132 20.24 1.83 -8.41
C GLN A 132 21.13 3.00 -8.83
N MET A 133 20.57 4.20 -8.95
CA MET A 133 21.32 5.42 -9.26
C MET A 133 22.32 5.75 -8.15
N TRP A 134 21.89 5.72 -6.89
CA TRP A 134 22.76 5.97 -5.74
C TRP A 134 23.92 4.97 -5.64
N LEU A 135 23.68 3.68 -5.91
CA LEU A 135 24.71 2.66 -5.97
C LEU A 135 25.76 2.99 -7.04
N THR A 136 25.32 3.37 -8.24
CA THR A 136 26.20 3.77 -9.35
C THR A 136 27.05 4.98 -8.96
N ASP A 137 26.43 6.04 -8.43
CA ASP A 137 27.13 7.25 -8.00
C ASP A 137 28.18 6.95 -6.94
N LYS A 138 27.85 6.09 -5.97
CA LYS A 138 28.80 5.69 -4.92
C LYS A 138 30.02 4.98 -5.50
N LYS A 139 29.82 4.08 -6.47
CA LYS A 139 30.90 3.37 -7.16
C LYS A 139 31.77 4.33 -7.95
N GLU A 140 31.17 5.27 -8.68
CA GLU A 140 31.91 6.28 -9.42
C GLU A 140 32.75 7.17 -8.51
N LEU A 141 32.16 7.67 -7.42
CA LEU A 141 32.86 8.52 -6.46
C LEU A 141 34.03 7.79 -5.80
N TRP A 142 33.84 6.51 -5.48
CA TRP A 142 34.91 5.68 -4.95
C TRP A 142 36.05 5.51 -5.96
N SER A 143 35.73 5.15 -7.21
CA SER A 143 36.73 4.97 -8.27
C SER A 143 37.49 6.27 -8.55
N LYS A 144 36.80 7.41 -8.64
CA LYS A 144 37.42 8.73 -8.81
C LYS A 144 38.36 9.06 -7.65
N ARG A 145 37.95 8.77 -6.40
CA ARG A 145 38.80 8.97 -5.21
C ARG A 145 40.06 8.10 -5.25
N GLU A 146 39.92 6.82 -5.62
CA GLU A 146 41.04 5.89 -5.71
C GLU A 146 42.04 6.28 -6.80
N ASN A 147 41.52 6.70 -7.96
CA ASN A 147 42.34 7.23 -9.05
C ASN A 147 43.10 8.48 -8.62
N ILE A 148 42.46 9.43 -7.92
CA ILE A 148 43.13 10.63 -7.39
C ILE A 148 44.25 10.23 -6.42
N SER A 149 43.99 9.29 -5.52
CA SER A 149 45.00 8.78 -4.56
C SER A 149 46.21 8.19 -5.30
N THR A 150 45.94 7.34 -6.29
CA THR A 150 46.96 6.69 -7.12
C THR A 150 47.77 7.71 -7.91
N PHE A 151 47.11 8.67 -8.56
CA PHE A 151 47.80 9.70 -9.34
C PHE A 151 48.67 10.61 -8.48
N LYS A 152 48.24 10.94 -7.25
CA LYS A 152 49.07 11.69 -6.30
C LYS A 152 50.35 10.93 -5.95
N ARG A 153 50.23 9.63 -5.62
CA ARG A 153 51.39 8.79 -5.32
C ARG A 153 52.34 8.69 -6.52
N ASN A 154 51.80 8.46 -7.72
CA ASN A 154 52.61 8.35 -8.93
C ASN A 154 53.35 9.68 -9.25
N LEU A 155 52.71 10.83 -8.97
CA LEU A 155 53.35 12.14 -9.14
C LEU A 155 54.50 12.33 -8.14
N GLU A 156 54.26 12.00 -6.86
CA GLU A 156 55.27 12.08 -5.81
C GLU A 156 56.49 11.17 -6.11
N GLU A 157 56.25 9.94 -6.55
CA GLU A 157 57.31 9.02 -6.98
C GLU A 157 58.10 9.57 -8.18
N CYS A 158 57.41 10.21 -9.13
CA CYS A 158 58.04 10.84 -10.30
C CYS A 158 58.92 12.05 -9.91
N GLU A 159 58.42 12.91 -9.02
CA GLU A 159 59.15 14.08 -8.51
C GLU A 159 60.41 13.67 -7.73
N ILE A 160 60.29 12.67 -6.85
CA ILE A 160 61.44 12.09 -6.12
C ILE A 160 62.46 11.51 -7.11
N GLY A 161 62.00 10.73 -8.10
CA GLY A 161 62.87 10.15 -9.12
C GLY A 161 63.57 11.20 -9.98
N LEU A 162 62.89 12.31 -10.28
CA LEU A 162 63.45 13.44 -11.03
C LEU A 162 64.55 14.15 -10.22
N GLU A 163 64.30 14.46 -8.95
CA GLU A 163 65.28 15.12 -8.09
C GLU A 163 66.49 14.20 -7.80
N SER A 164 66.27 12.89 -7.61
CA SER A 164 67.35 11.90 -7.51
C SER A 164 68.25 11.93 -8.75
N LYS A 165 67.68 11.84 -9.96
CA LYS A 165 68.46 11.89 -11.20
C LYS A 165 69.24 13.21 -11.34
N LYS A 166 68.62 14.33 -11.00
CA LYS A 166 69.28 15.65 -11.05
C LYS A 166 70.46 15.74 -10.08
N GLN A 167 70.35 15.15 -8.90
CA GLN A 167 71.44 15.05 -7.94
C GLN A 167 72.58 14.16 -8.46
N ASP A 168 72.25 13.02 -9.06
CA ASP A 168 73.22 12.14 -9.71
C ASP A 168 73.99 12.88 -10.81
N TRP A 169 73.30 13.58 -11.72
CA TRP A 169 73.93 14.39 -12.78
C TRP A 169 74.87 15.47 -12.23
N ARG A 170 74.47 16.18 -11.17
CA ARG A 170 75.31 17.21 -10.53
C ARG A 170 76.57 16.63 -9.90
N SER A 171 76.48 15.43 -9.34
CA SER A 171 77.64 14.75 -8.76
C SER A 171 78.62 14.22 -9.82
N ALA A 172 78.09 13.73 -10.95
CA ALA A 172 78.89 13.28 -12.09
C ALA A 172 79.69 14.43 -12.74
N LEU A 173 79.11 15.64 -12.83
CA LEU A 173 79.78 16.82 -13.39
C LEU A 173 80.87 17.43 -12.49
N LYS A 174 80.90 17.09 -11.19
CA LYS A 174 81.92 17.55 -10.24
C LYS A 174 83.16 16.65 -10.19
N LYS A 175 83.17 15.57 -10.95
CA LYS A 175 84.24 14.56 -11.01
C LYS A 175 84.98 14.70 -12.33
#